data_AF-A0A438I4V3-F1
#
_entry.id   AF-A0A438I4V3-F1
#
_cell.length_a   1.000
_cell.length_b   1.000
_cell.length_c   1.000
_cell.angle_alpha   90.00
_cell.angle_beta   90.00
_cell.angle_gamma   90.00
#
_symmetry.space_group_name_H-M   'P 1'
#
loop_
_entity.id
_entity.type
_entity.pdbx_description
1 polymer ?
#
loop_
_entity_poly.entity_id
_entity_poly.type
_entity_poly.pdbx_seq_one_letter_code
_entity_poly.pdbx_strand_id
1 'polypeptide(L)'
;MRRTPANRVFAVVYLCVILALLYHHFIALLHSTSIVSLLLLLADAVLAFMWVTSLAFRMCPTERQVFIEHLEHYAKESEYPALDVFICTADPYKEPPIDVVNTALSVMAYDYPIEKLSVYVSDDGGSS
;
A
#
# COMPACT_ATOMS: atom_id res chain seq x y z
N MET A 1 -13.24 -3.00 -12.00
CA MET A 1 -12.92 -2.67 -13.43
C MET A 1 -13.41 -1.29 -13.95
N ARG A 2 -14.40 -0.62 -13.34
CA ARG A 2 -14.98 0.65 -13.85
C ARG A 2 -14.05 1.88 -13.77
N ARG A 3 -12.97 1.81 -12.97
CA ARG A 3 -12.04 2.93 -12.72
C ARG A 3 -10.89 3.03 -13.74
N THR A 4 -10.60 1.96 -14.48
CA THR A 4 -9.50 1.90 -15.45
C THR A 4 -9.57 2.98 -16.53
N PRO A 5 -10.72 3.26 -17.20
CA PRO A 5 -10.77 4.32 -18.20
C PRO A 5 -10.57 5.72 -17.58
N ALA A 6 -11.12 5.98 -16.40
CA ALA A 6 -10.92 7.25 -15.70
C ALA A 6 -9.46 7.49 -15.34
N ASN A 7 -8.75 6.46 -14.84
CA ASN A 7 -7.32 6.54 -14.54
C ASN A 7 -6.48 6.82 -15.80
N ARG A 8 -6.84 6.22 -16.94
CA ARG A 8 -6.15 6.46 -18.22
C ARG A 8 -6.35 7.89 -18.72
N VAL A 9 -7.58 8.42 -18.63
CA VAL A 9 -7.87 9.82 -18.99
C VAL A 9 -7.10 10.78 -18.08
N PHE A 10 -7.13 10.54 -16.77
CA PHE A 10 -6.35 11.31 -15.81
C PHE A 10 -4.85 11.28 -16.14
N ALA A 11 -4.31 10.11 -16.49
CA ALA A 11 -2.91 9.97 -16.86
C ALA A 11 -2.54 10.80 -18.10
N VAL A 12 -3.37 10.78 -19.15
CA VAL A 12 -3.13 11.57 -20.37
C VAL A 12 -3.15 13.06 -20.07
N VAL A 13 -4.15 13.54 -19.33
CA VAL A 13 -4.24 14.96 -18.95
C VAL A 13 -3.02 15.40 -18.16
N TYR A 14 -2.61 14.62 -17.17
CA TYR A 14 -1.47 14.95 -16.32
C TYR A 14 -0.14 14.91 -17.08
N LEU A 15 0.03 13.97 -18.02
CA LEU A 15 1.17 13.92 -18.92
C LEU A 15 1.27 15.19 -19.77
N CYS A 16 0.14 15.66 -20.33
CA CYS A 16 0.12 16.92 -21.09
C CYS A 16 0.56 18.12 -20.25
N VAL A 17 0.14 18.20 -18.98
CA VAL A 17 0.55 19.27 -18.06
C VAL A 17 2.05 19.23 -17.78
N ILE A 18 2.61 18.05 -17.47
CA ILE A 18 4.06 17.89 -17.23
C ILE A 18 4.87 18.29 -18.47
N LEU A 19 4.45 17.85 -19.66
CA LEU A 19 5.13 18.21 -20.92
C LEU A 19 5.07 19.71 -21.19
N ALA A 20 3.95 20.36 -20.91
CA ALA A 20 3.81 21.81 -21.06
C ALA A 20 4.74 22.57 -20.10
N LEU A 21 4.85 22.14 -18.84
CA LEU A 21 5.77 22.73 -17.86
C LEU A 21 7.25 22.56 -18.27
N LEU A 22 7.64 21.35 -18.66
CA LEU A 22 8.99 21.06 -19.16
C LEU A 22 9.32 21.92 -20.39
N TYR A 23 8.40 22.02 -21.34
CA TYR A 23 8.58 22.84 -22.53
C TYR A 23 8.71 24.33 -22.21
N HIS A 24 7.85 24.84 -21.32
CA HIS A 24 7.89 26.24 -20.90
C HIS A 24 9.22 26.60 -20.22
N HIS A 25 9.68 25.79 -19.25
CA HIS A 25 10.94 26.04 -18.58
C HIS A 25 12.16 25.77 -19.47
N PHE A 26 12.06 24.87 -20.45
CA PHE A 26 13.10 24.69 -21.46
C PHE A 26 13.24 25.92 -22.36
N ILE A 27 12.14 26.52 -22.84
CA ILE A 27 12.20 27.79 -23.60
C ILE A 27 12.73 28.92 -22.73
N ALA A 28 12.27 29.04 -21.49
CA ALA A 28 12.75 30.05 -20.56
C ALA A 28 14.27 29.94 -20.34
N LEU A 29 14.80 28.72 -20.30
CA LEU A 29 16.24 28.45 -20.22
C LEU A 29 16.98 28.90 -21.49
N LEU A 30 16.41 28.69 -22.68
CA LEU A 30 17.00 29.12 -23.96
C LEU A 30 16.98 30.65 -24.13
N HIS A 31 15.96 31.33 -23.60
CA HIS A 31 15.85 32.79 -23.67
C HIS A 31 16.72 33.49 -22.63
N SER A 32 16.84 32.93 -21.42
CA SER A 32 17.68 33.46 -20.35
C SER A 32 18.28 32.32 -19.51
N THR A 33 19.59 32.14 -19.60
CA THR A 33 20.32 31.13 -18.83
C THR A 33 20.56 31.63 -17.40
N SER A 34 19.55 31.49 -16.55
CA SER A 34 19.65 31.74 -15.11
C SER A 34 19.78 30.44 -14.32
N ILE A 35 20.43 30.47 -13.16
CA ILE A 35 20.50 29.32 -12.24
C ILE A 35 19.10 28.88 -11.80
N VAL A 36 18.17 29.83 -11.64
CA VAL A 36 16.78 29.56 -11.27
C VAL A 36 16.09 28.74 -12.37
N SER A 37 16.26 29.11 -13.65
CA SER A 37 15.71 28.36 -14.78
C SER A 37 16.23 26.91 -14.83
N LEU A 38 17.51 26.70 -14.49
CA LEU A 38 18.10 25.35 -14.41
C LEU A 38 17.53 24.52 -13.26
N LEU A 39 17.39 25.11 -12.06
CA LEU A 39 16.84 24.42 -10.90
C LEU A 39 15.35 24.07 -11.11
N LEU A 40 14.58 24.96 -11.74
CA LEU A 40 13.18 24.69 -12.09
C LEU A 40 13.06 23.54 -13.10
N LEU A 41 13.89 23.54 -14.16
CA LEU A 41 13.91 22.45 -15.13
C LEU A 41 14.29 21.11 -14.48
N LEU A 42 15.26 21.11 -13.56
CA LEU A 42 15.66 19.91 -12.81
C LEU A 42 14.52 19.41 -11.90
N ALA A 43 13.84 20.33 -11.21
CA ALA A 43 12.70 19.99 -10.36
C ALA A 43 11.56 19.35 -11.17
N ASP A 44 11.24 19.91 -12.34
CA ASP A 44 10.21 19.36 -13.22
C ASP A 44 10.61 17.99 -13.79
N ALA A 45 11.89 17.77 -14.12
CA ALA A 45 12.38 16.47 -14.58
C ALA A 45 12.25 15.40 -13.49
N VAL A 46 12.58 15.75 -12.24
CA VAL A 46 12.42 14.86 -11.07
C VAL A 46 10.93 14.58 -10.81
N LEU A 47 10.08 15.60 -10.88
CA LEU A 47 8.63 15.46 -10.75
C LEU A 47 8.05 14.54 -11.83
N ALA A 48 8.46 14.73 -13.09
CA ALA A 48 8.06 13.90 -14.22
C ALA A 48 8.48 12.43 -14.00
N PHE A 49 9.72 12.20 -13.56
CA PHE A 49 10.23 10.86 -13.26
C PHE A 49 9.45 10.16 -12.14
N MET A 50 9.23 10.84 -11.01
CA MET A 50 8.41 10.30 -9.91
C MET A 50 6.99 10.00 -10.38
N TRP A 51 6.42 10.86 -11.21
CA TRP A 51 5.07 10.64 -11.73
C TRP A 51 5.00 9.45 -12.70
N VAL A 52 5.94 9.32 -13.64
CA VAL A 52 5.98 8.19 -14.60
C VAL A 52 6.15 6.86 -13.86
N THR A 53 7.03 6.79 -12.86
CA THR A 53 7.18 5.57 -12.04
C THR A 53 5.89 5.21 -11.31
N SER A 54 5.16 6.21 -10.80
CA SER A 54 3.86 6.00 -10.15
C SER A 54 2.72 5.63 -11.12
N LEU A 55 2.88 5.87 -12.43
CA LEU A 55 1.87 5.54 -13.45
C LEU A 55 1.68 4.02 -13.56
N ALA A 56 2.75 3.24 -13.39
CA ALA A 56 2.72 1.78 -13.45
C ALA A 56 1.66 1.18 -12.49
N PHE A 57 1.55 1.73 -11.28
CA PHE A 57 0.59 1.27 -10.28
C PHE A 57 -0.87 1.68 -10.58
N ARG A 58 -1.09 2.77 -11.34
CA ARG A 58 -2.42 3.34 -11.57
C ARG A 58 -3.11 2.84 -12.84
N MET A 59 -2.35 2.32 -13.81
CA MET A 59 -2.86 1.94 -15.12
C MET A 59 -3.67 0.64 -15.12
N CYS A 60 -3.34 -0.30 -14.24
CA CYS A 60 -4.00 -1.60 -14.13
C CYS A 60 -4.27 -1.95 -12.66
N PRO A 61 -5.23 -1.26 -12.00
CA PRO A 61 -5.58 -1.60 -10.63
C PRO A 61 -6.18 -3.01 -10.59
N THR A 62 -5.59 -3.88 -9.76
CA THR A 62 -6.11 -5.22 -9.48
C THR A 62 -7.12 -5.12 -8.34
N GLU A 63 -8.31 -5.65 -8.58
CA GLU A 63 -9.38 -5.73 -7.59
C GLU A 63 -9.57 -7.21 -7.26
N ARG A 64 -9.32 -7.59 -6.00
CA ARG A 64 -9.52 -8.96 -5.54
C ARG A 64 -10.84 -9.03 -4.79
N GLN A 65 -11.72 -9.91 -5.26
CA GLN A 65 -12.92 -10.31 -4.54
C GLN A 65 -12.66 -11.71 -3.98
N VAL A 66 -13.06 -11.92 -2.72
CA VAL A 66 -12.94 -13.21 -2.03
C VAL A 66 -14.36 -13.73 -1.81
N PHE A 67 -14.60 -14.97 -2.22
CA PHE A 67 -15.89 -15.64 -2.05
C PHE A 67 -15.67 -16.82 -1.12
N ILE A 68 -15.93 -16.61 0.17
CA ILE A 68 -15.67 -17.61 1.22
C ILE A 68 -16.68 -18.76 1.10
N GLU A 69 -17.87 -18.48 0.60
CA GLU A 69 -18.96 -19.45 0.42
C GLU A 69 -18.59 -20.58 -0.53
N HIS A 70 -17.65 -20.33 -1.45
CA HIS A 70 -17.16 -21.37 -2.36
C HIS A 70 -16.01 -22.18 -1.77
N LEU A 71 -15.39 -21.74 -0.67
CA LEU A 71 -14.23 -22.40 -0.08
C LEU A 71 -14.56 -23.84 0.34
N GLU A 72 -15.74 -24.06 0.95
CA GLU A 72 -16.23 -25.37 1.37
C GLU A 72 -16.34 -26.38 0.21
N HIS A 73 -16.52 -25.90 -1.02
CA HIS A 73 -16.56 -26.76 -2.21
C HIS A 73 -15.17 -27.23 -2.66
N TYR A 74 -14.12 -26.45 -2.37
CA TYR A 74 -12.75 -26.72 -2.81
C TYR A 74 -11.87 -27.33 -1.73
N ALA A 75 -12.14 -27.04 -0.46
CA ALA A 75 -11.37 -27.55 0.67
C ALA A 75 -12.31 -27.75 1.87
N LYS A 76 -12.16 -28.91 2.51
CA LYS A 76 -12.80 -29.13 3.82
C LYS A 76 -11.98 -28.45 4.91
N GLU A 77 -12.61 -28.11 6.03
CA GLU A 77 -11.90 -27.55 7.19
C GLU A 77 -10.73 -28.43 7.67
N SER A 78 -10.87 -29.75 7.55
CA SER A 78 -9.81 -30.73 7.82
C SER A 78 -8.59 -30.60 6.92
N GLU A 79 -8.72 -29.96 5.75
CA GLU A 79 -7.65 -29.72 4.78
C GLU A 79 -7.03 -28.32 4.90
N TYR A 80 -7.60 -27.46 5.74
CA TYR A 80 -7.05 -26.13 5.99
C TYR A 80 -5.61 -26.23 6.55
N PRO A 81 -4.71 -25.30 6.17
CA PRO A 81 -3.35 -25.28 6.72
C PRO A 81 -3.35 -24.96 8.22
N ALA A 82 -2.25 -25.25 8.93
CA ALA A 82 -2.04 -24.68 10.25
C ALA A 82 -1.78 -23.16 10.11
N LEU A 83 -2.34 -22.37 11.01
CA LEU A 83 -2.24 -20.91 11.05
C LEU A 83 -1.65 -20.47 12.40
N ASP A 84 -0.46 -19.87 12.34
CA ASP A 84 0.20 -19.29 13.50
C ASP A 84 0.08 -17.78 13.45
N VAL A 85 -0.53 -17.19 14.48
CA VAL A 85 -0.71 -15.74 14.63
C VAL A 85 0.24 -15.22 15.69
N PHE A 86 1.13 -14.31 15.29
CA PHE A 86 2.07 -13.66 16.19
C PHE A 86 1.60 -12.24 16.52
N ILE A 87 1.48 -11.95 17.81
CA ILE A 87 1.16 -10.63 18.35
C ILE A 87 2.42 -10.10 19.02
N CYS A 88 3.07 -9.12 18.42
CA CYS A 88 4.27 -8.49 18.95
C CYS A 88 3.89 -7.15 19.61
N THR A 89 4.34 -6.93 20.84
CA THR A 89 4.19 -5.68 21.58
C THR A 89 5.57 -5.11 21.91
N ALA A 90 5.73 -3.79 21.82
CA ALA A 90 7.01 -3.12 22.01
C ALA A 90 7.01 -2.05 23.10
N ASP A 91 5.86 -1.50 23.48
CA ASP A 91 5.80 -0.42 24.48
C ASP A 91 4.45 -0.45 25.22
N PRO A 92 4.41 -0.82 26.52
CA PRO A 92 3.16 -0.99 27.26
C PRO A 92 2.38 0.31 27.46
N TYR A 93 2.97 1.49 27.23
CA TYR A 93 2.26 2.77 27.28
C TYR A 93 1.58 3.12 25.97
N LYS A 94 2.13 2.67 24.84
CA LYS A 94 1.54 2.86 23.50
C LYS A 94 0.61 1.72 23.11
N GLU A 95 0.90 0.53 23.60
CA GLU A 95 0.18 -0.71 23.37
C GLU A 95 -0.24 -1.27 24.74
N PRO A 96 -1.28 -0.72 25.37
CA PRO A 96 -1.71 -1.15 26.69
C PRO A 96 -1.93 -2.67 26.75
N PRO A 97 -1.51 -3.37 27.83
CA PRO A 97 -1.66 -4.82 27.93
C PRO A 97 -3.10 -5.31 27.73
N ILE A 98 -4.09 -4.50 28.12
CA ILE A 98 -5.51 -4.81 27.91
C ILE A 98 -5.89 -4.87 26.44
N ASP A 99 -5.32 -4.00 25.59
CA ASP A 99 -5.57 -3.99 24.14
C ASP A 99 -4.89 -5.17 23.45
N VAL A 100 -3.70 -5.54 23.92
CA VAL A 100 -2.99 -6.75 23.49
C VAL A 100 -3.80 -8.00 23.85
N VAL A 101 -4.35 -8.08 25.06
CA VAL A 101 -5.22 -9.18 25.49
C VAL A 101 -6.51 -9.22 24.66
N ASN A 102 -7.13 -8.08 24.38
CA ASN A 102 -8.33 -8.02 23.52
C ASN A 102 -8.03 -8.50 22.10
N THR A 103 -6.86 -8.14 21.57
CA THR A 103 -6.39 -8.62 20.26
C THR A 103 -6.22 -10.13 20.28
N ALA A 104 -5.56 -10.68 21.30
CA ALA A 104 -5.37 -12.13 21.45
C ALA A 104 -6.71 -12.87 21.57
N LEU A 105 -7.64 -12.37 22.39
CA LEU A 105 -8.99 -12.92 22.52
C LEU A 105 -9.75 -12.85 21.19
N SER A 106 -9.64 -11.76 20.45
CA SER A 106 -10.28 -11.62 19.14
C SER A 106 -9.74 -12.63 18.13
N VAL A 107 -8.45 -12.94 18.15
CA VAL A 107 -7.85 -13.95 17.27
C VAL A 107 -8.29 -15.34 17.67
N MET A 108 -8.29 -15.66 18.97
CA MET A 108 -8.75 -16.97 19.46
C MET A 108 -10.24 -17.22 19.19
N ALA A 109 -11.03 -16.17 18.94
CA ALA A 109 -12.43 -16.25 18.57
C ALA A 109 -12.67 -16.32 17.04
N TYR A 110 -11.63 -16.52 16.23
CA TYR A 110 -11.79 -16.71 14.78
C TYR A 110 -12.53 -18.02 14.48
N ASP A 111 -13.35 -17.99 13.43
CA ASP A 111 -14.04 -19.16 12.90
C ASP A 111 -13.05 -20.03 12.08
N TYR A 112 -12.16 -20.71 12.81
CA TYR A 112 -11.13 -21.58 12.26
C TYR A 112 -10.96 -22.81 13.16
N PRO A 113 -10.54 -23.98 12.62
CA PRO A 113 -10.33 -25.17 13.43
C PRO A 113 -9.32 -24.91 14.56
N ILE A 114 -9.75 -25.17 15.80
CA ILE A 114 -9.00 -24.85 17.03
C ILE A 114 -7.68 -25.61 17.06
N GLU A 115 -7.65 -26.84 16.56
CA GLU A 115 -6.44 -27.66 16.49
C GLU A 115 -5.40 -27.16 15.47
N LYS A 116 -5.75 -26.14 14.67
CA LYS A 116 -4.89 -25.56 13.63
C LYS A 116 -4.56 -24.09 13.86
N LEU A 117 -5.17 -23.45 14.85
CA LEU A 117 -4.93 -22.04 15.17
C LEU A 117 -4.02 -21.95 16.40
N SER A 118 -2.79 -21.46 16.20
CA SER A 118 -1.87 -21.16 17.30
C SER A 118 -1.72 -19.65 17.45
N VAL A 119 -1.80 -19.14 18.67
CA VAL A 119 -1.60 -17.71 18.97
C VAL A 119 -0.38 -17.54 19.87
N TYR A 120 0.56 -16.71 19.45
CA TYR A 120 1.80 -16.41 20.17
C TYR A 120 1.86 -14.92 20.48
N VAL A 121 2.21 -14.57 21.71
CA VAL A 121 2.42 -13.18 22.13
C VAL A 121 3.89 -12.99 22.48
N SER A 122 4.56 -12.05 21.81
CA SER A 122 5.95 -11.65 22.07
C SER A 122 5.98 -10.24 22.64
N ASP A 123 6.55 -10.07 23.83
CA ASP A 123 6.85 -8.75 24.39
C ASP A 123 8.30 -8.40 24.10
N ASP A 124 8.51 -7.61 23.04
CA ASP A 124 9.81 -7.11 22.60
C ASP A 124 10.20 -5.83 23.35
N GLY A 125 9.24 -5.20 24.04
CA GLY A 125 9.46 -4.01 24.86
C GLY A 125 10.16 -4.28 26.17
N GLY A 126 10.17 -5.55 26.61
CA GLY A 126 10.75 -5.95 27.88
C GLY A 126 10.15 -5.14 29.03
N SER A 127 8.83 -5.25 29.21
CA SER A 127 8.14 -4.56 30.30
C SER A 127 8.65 -5.08 31.65
N SER A 128 9.53 -4.31 32.30
CA SER A 128 9.95 -4.50 33.70
C SER A 128 8.92 -3.94 34.68
#